data_AF-A0A2T2TA48-F1
#
_entry.id   AF-A0A2T2TA48-F1
#
_cell.length_a   1.000
_cell.length_b   1.000
_cell.length_c   1.000
_cell.angle_alpha   90.00
_cell.angle_beta   90.00
_cell.angle_gamma   90.00
#
_symmetry.space_group_name_H-M   'P 1'
#
loop_
_entity.id
_entity.type
_entity.pdbx_description
1 polymer ?
#
loop_
_entity_poly.entity_id
_entity_poly.type
_entity_poly.pdbx_seq_one_letter_code
_entity_poly.pdbx_strand_id
1 'polypeptide(L)'
;MLLRLVVREVESWLLADRANAAQFLGVSKTNIPRDPENLEDPKRRVVNLARESQYRKIRELLVPEEGISASEGPGYTSEMRKFVRDEWCPNEAMEETESLARCVTAVSAFFEEQKG
;
A
#
# COMPACT_ATOMS: atom_id res chain seq x y z
N MET A 1 3.05 7.80 -23.14
CA MET A 1 3.44 7.15 -21.86
C MET A 1 2.20 7.13 -20.98
N LEU A 2 1.68 5.94 -20.64
CA LEU A 2 0.33 5.78 -20.07
C LEU A 2 0.31 5.88 -18.54
N LEU A 3 1.38 5.45 -17.85
CA LEU A 3 1.48 5.46 -16.39
C LEU A 3 2.88 5.92 -15.95
N ARG A 4 2.93 6.87 -15.01
CA ARG A 4 4.11 7.19 -14.19
C ARG A 4 3.64 7.08 -12.74
N LEU A 5 3.89 5.93 -12.12
CA LEU A 5 3.55 5.67 -10.73
C LEU A 5 4.80 5.82 -9.88
N VAL A 6 4.80 6.74 -8.93
CA VAL A 6 5.89 6.82 -7.95
C VAL A 6 5.63 5.82 -6.83
N VAL A 7 6.71 5.28 -6.26
CA VAL A 7 6.63 4.29 -5.17
C VAL A 7 5.74 4.80 -4.04
N ARG A 8 5.96 6.06 -3.62
CA ARG A 8 5.12 6.77 -2.64
C ARG A 8 3.62 6.67 -2.94
N GLU A 9 3.18 6.92 -4.18
CA GLU A 9 1.76 6.82 -4.54
C GLU A 9 1.26 5.39 -4.33
N VAL A 10 2.03 4.39 -4.77
CA VAL A 10 1.65 2.98 -4.61
C VAL A 10 1.45 2.62 -3.13
N GLU A 11 2.39 2.96 -2.24
CA GLU A 11 2.19 2.67 -0.82
C GLU A 11 1.03 3.44 -0.19
N SER A 12 0.81 4.69 -0.59
CA SER A 12 -0.38 5.45 -0.18
C SER A 12 -1.67 4.74 -0.59
N TRP A 13 -1.75 4.26 -1.84
CA TRP A 13 -2.92 3.55 -2.38
C TRP A 13 -3.18 2.23 -1.65
N LEU A 14 -2.13 1.53 -1.25
CA LEU A 14 -2.26 0.28 -0.48
C LEU A 14 -2.78 0.54 0.94
N LEU A 15 -2.40 1.65 1.56
CA LEU A 15 -2.93 2.04 2.88
C LEU A 15 -4.37 2.58 2.84
N ALA A 16 -4.84 3.01 1.67
CA ALA A 16 -6.18 3.56 1.47
C ALA A 16 -7.30 2.51 1.65
N ASP A 17 -7.01 1.24 1.35
CA ASP A 17 -7.87 0.13 1.77
C ASP A 17 -7.64 -0.16 3.27
N ARG A 18 -8.21 0.70 4.11
CA ARG A 18 -7.87 0.74 5.53
C ARG A 18 -8.24 -0.53 6.29
N ALA A 19 -9.30 -1.20 5.87
CA ALA A 19 -9.76 -2.42 6.54
C ALA A 19 -8.82 -3.59 6.25
N ASN A 20 -8.54 -3.86 4.97
CA ASN A 20 -7.69 -4.99 4.62
C ASN A 20 -6.21 -4.69 4.94
N ALA A 21 -5.75 -3.44 4.84
CA ALA A 21 -4.40 -3.07 5.29
C ALA A 21 -4.21 -3.32 6.79
N ALA A 22 -5.21 -3.00 7.62
CA ALA A 22 -5.16 -3.28 9.06
C ALA A 22 -5.10 -4.79 9.34
N GLN A 23 -5.91 -5.57 8.62
CA GLN A 23 -5.93 -7.02 8.73
C GLN A 23 -4.60 -7.64 8.31
N PHE A 24 -4.09 -7.29 7.13
CA PHE A 24 -2.81 -7.74 6.59
C PHE A 24 -1.65 -7.42 7.55
N LEU A 25 -1.56 -6.17 8.00
CA LEU A 25 -0.50 -5.74 8.92
C LEU A 25 -0.73 -6.25 10.35
N GLY A 26 -1.90 -6.78 10.69
CA GLY A 26 -2.21 -7.27 12.03
C GLY A 26 -2.23 -6.16 13.08
N VAL A 27 -2.73 -4.98 12.72
CA VAL A 27 -2.88 -3.80 13.60
C VAL A 27 -4.33 -3.35 13.67
N SER A 28 -4.66 -2.46 14.61
CA SER A 28 -5.99 -1.83 14.65
C SER A 28 -6.21 -0.93 13.42
N LYS A 29 -7.43 -0.95 12.84
CA LYS A 29 -7.84 -0.02 11.77
C LYS A 29 -7.68 1.45 12.16
N THR A 30 -7.75 1.76 13.46
CA THR A 30 -7.51 3.12 13.97
C THR A 30 -6.07 3.59 13.76
N ASN A 31 -5.11 2.68 13.64
CA ASN A 31 -3.71 3.02 13.38
C ASN A 31 -3.47 3.29 11.89
N ILE A 32 -4.33 2.79 11.01
CA ILE A 32 -4.22 3.07 9.58
C ILE A 32 -4.66 4.53 9.30
N PRO A 33 -3.81 5.33 8.63
CA PRO A 33 -4.09 6.72 8.34
C PRO A 33 -5.39 6.88 7.54
N ARG A 34 -6.10 8.00 7.77
CA ARG A 34 -7.30 8.36 7.00
C ARG A 34 -6.98 9.06 5.68
N ASP A 35 -5.82 9.68 5.61
CA ASP A 35 -5.38 10.45 4.44
C ASP A 35 -3.98 9.96 4.04
N PRO A 36 -3.90 8.83 3.34
CA PRO A 36 -2.62 8.23 2.99
C PRO A 36 -1.89 8.99 1.86
N GLU A 37 -2.57 9.77 1.02
CA GLU A 37 -1.97 10.53 -0.09
C GLU A 37 -1.03 11.64 0.42
N ASN A 38 -1.43 12.27 1.53
CA ASN A 38 -0.66 13.37 2.12
C ASN A 38 0.46 12.93 3.06
N LEU A 39 0.69 11.62 3.20
CA LEU A 39 1.85 11.10 3.94
C LEU A 39 3.15 11.48 3.23
N GLU A 40 4.10 12.05 3.97
CA GLU A 40 5.41 12.41 3.46
C GLU A 40 6.19 11.18 2.95
N ASP A 41 6.18 10.10 3.74
CA ASP A 41 6.84 8.82 3.46
C ASP A 41 5.91 7.65 3.80
N PRO A 42 5.05 7.22 2.85
CA PRO A 42 4.09 6.15 3.10
C PRO A 42 4.75 4.79 3.30
N LYS A 43 5.89 4.52 2.63
CA LYS A 43 6.67 3.31 2.85
C LYS A 43 7.11 3.21 4.31
N ARG A 44 7.70 4.28 4.84
CA ARG A 44 8.07 4.33 6.27
C ARG A 44 6.84 4.19 7.16
N ARG A 45 5.67 4.70 6.75
CA ARG A 45 4.42 4.48 7.49
C ARG A 45 4.03 3.00 7.53
N VAL A 46 4.09 2.28 6.40
CA VAL A 46 3.85 0.81 6.36
C VAL A 46 4.82 0.08 7.29
N VAL A 47 6.12 0.40 7.23
CA VAL A 47 7.14 -0.23 8.07
C VAL A 47 6.89 0.06 9.55
N ASN A 48 6.52 1.29 9.92
CA ASN A 48 6.16 1.64 11.30
C ASN A 48 4.95 0.86 11.80
N LEU A 49 3.90 0.71 10.98
CA LEU A 49 2.74 -0.11 11.32
C LEU A 49 3.13 -1.58 11.47
N ALA A 50 4.01 -2.08 10.61
CA ALA A 50 4.52 -3.45 10.70
C ALA A 50 5.28 -3.70 12.00
N ARG A 51 6.02 -2.72 12.55
CA ARG A 51 6.68 -2.83 13.88
C ARG A 51 5.68 -3.13 15.01
N GLU A 52 4.49 -2.54 14.94
CA GLU A 52 3.41 -2.70 15.91
C GLU A 52 2.53 -3.93 15.64
N SER A 53 2.80 -4.66 14.55
CA SER A 53 2.01 -5.83 14.16
C SER A 53 1.97 -6.86 15.28
N GLN A 54 0.80 -7.47 15.51
CA GLN A 54 0.72 -8.65 16.36
C GLN A 54 1.36 -9.89 15.71
N TYR A 55 1.46 -9.93 14.38
CA TYR A 55 2.01 -11.06 13.64
C TYR A 55 3.54 -11.00 13.58
N ARG A 56 4.19 -12.02 14.17
CA ARG A 56 5.65 -12.16 14.13
C ARG A 56 6.20 -12.14 12.70
N LYS A 57 5.53 -12.86 11.78
CA LYS A 57 5.93 -12.92 10.37
C LYS A 57 6.00 -11.54 9.71
N ILE A 58 5.02 -10.68 9.99
CA ILE A 58 4.98 -9.31 9.43
C ILE A 58 6.15 -8.48 9.97
N ARG A 59 6.42 -8.56 11.29
CA ARG A 59 7.59 -7.88 11.89
C ARG A 59 8.89 -8.32 11.24
N GLU A 60 9.10 -9.63 11.08
CA GLU A 60 10.34 -10.19 10.51
C GLU A 60 10.55 -9.86 9.04
N LEU A 61 9.47 -9.77 8.24
CA LEU A 61 9.58 -9.58 6.80
C LEU A 61 9.54 -8.12 6.36
N LEU A 62 8.81 -7.25 7.05
CA LEU A 62 8.61 -5.86 6.62
C LEU A 62 9.50 -4.87 7.37
N VAL A 63 10.01 -5.22 8.55
CA VAL A 63 10.86 -4.31 9.34
C VAL A 63 12.33 -4.59 9.04
N PRO A 64 13.14 -3.56 8.73
CA PRO A 64 14.58 -3.73 8.58
C PRO A 64 15.22 -4.16 9.90
N GLU A 65 16.27 -4.97 9.82
CA GLU A 65 17.07 -5.34 11.00
C GLU A 65 17.72 -4.08 11.62
N GLU A 66 17.89 -4.10 12.95
CA GLU A 66 18.52 -3.01 13.66
C GLU A 66 19.98 -2.82 13.22
N GLY A 67 20.41 -1.57 13.06
CA GLY A 67 21.78 -1.23 12.68
C GLY A 67 22.07 -1.29 11.18
N ILE A 68 21.09 -1.64 10.34
CA ILE A 68 21.20 -1.58 8.88
C ILE A 68 20.55 -0.28 8.36
N SER A 69 21.13 0.33 7.32
CA SER A 69 20.59 1.53 6.66
C SER A 69 19.39 1.25 5.73
N ALA A 70 18.88 0.02 5.70
CA ALA A 70 17.75 -0.37 4.87
C ALA A 70 16.46 0.30 5.36
N SER A 71 15.65 0.79 4.43
CA SER A 71 14.37 1.45 4.75
C SER A 71 13.21 0.47 4.94
N GLU A 72 13.37 -0.79 4.52
CA GLU A 72 12.36 -1.85 4.57
C GLU A 72 12.98 -3.21 4.90
N GLY A 73 12.16 -4.13 5.38
CA GLY A 73 12.56 -5.50 5.67
C GLY A 73 12.75 -6.36 4.41
N PRO A 74 13.45 -7.50 4.52
CA PRO A 74 13.86 -8.33 3.39
C PRO A 74 12.69 -8.93 2.59
N GLY A 75 11.51 -9.06 3.20
CA GLY A 75 10.31 -9.60 2.57
C GLY A 75 9.29 -8.55 2.14
N TYR A 76 9.60 -7.26 2.27
CA TYR A 76 8.65 -6.17 2.05
C TYR A 76 7.93 -6.30 0.69
N THR A 77 8.71 -6.32 -0.40
CA THR A 77 8.13 -6.39 -1.75
C THR A 77 7.30 -7.66 -1.98
N SER A 78 7.75 -8.82 -1.49
CA SER A 78 7.02 -10.09 -1.66
C SER A 78 5.70 -10.11 -0.90
N GLU A 79 5.67 -9.59 0.33
CA GLU A 79 4.46 -9.56 1.15
C GLU A 79 3.49 -8.47 0.66
N MET A 80 3.97 -7.31 0.22
CA MET A 80 3.11 -6.28 -0.39
C MET A 80 2.47 -6.79 -1.69
N ARG A 81 3.21 -7.51 -2.54
CA ARG A 81 2.63 -8.17 -3.73
C ARG A 81 1.59 -9.22 -3.37
N LYS A 82 1.82 -9.95 -2.28
CA LYS A 82 0.85 -10.93 -1.77
C LYS A 82 -0.43 -10.23 -1.34
N PHE A 83 -0.32 -9.18 -0.53
CA PHE A 83 -1.45 -8.34 -0.11
C PHE A 83 -2.25 -7.83 -1.30
N VAL A 84 -1.58 -7.21 -2.29
CA VAL A 84 -2.23 -6.67 -3.50
C VAL A 84 -3.06 -7.73 -4.24
N ARG A 85 -2.55 -8.96 -4.32
CA ARG A 85 -3.18 -10.04 -5.10
C ARG A 85 -4.32 -10.71 -4.34
N ASP A 86 -4.14 -10.91 -3.04
CA ASP A 86 -4.98 -11.84 -2.28
C ASP A 86 -6.01 -11.12 -1.39
N GLU A 87 -5.76 -9.88 -0.98
CA GLU A 87 -6.52 -9.21 0.09
C GLU A 87 -6.91 -7.75 -0.22
N TRP A 88 -6.13 -7.03 -1.04
CA TRP A 88 -6.38 -5.62 -1.33
C TRP A 88 -7.62 -5.41 -2.20
N CYS A 89 -8.47 -4.45 -1.83
CA CYS A 89 -9.65 -4.03 -2.55
C CYS A 89 -9.44 -2.65 -3.19
N PRO A 90 -9.24 -2.58 -4.52
CA PRO A 90 -9.02 -1.30 -5.21
C PRO A 90 -10.19 -0.33 -5.08
N ASN A 91 -11.42 -0.83 -5.02
CA ASN A 91 -12.62 0.03 -4.92
C ASN A 91 -12.62 0.79 -3.58
N GLU A 92 -12.33 0.10 -2.47
CA GLU A 92 -12.22 0.73 -1.14
C GLU A 92 -11.08 1.77 -1.12
N ALA A 93 -9.95 1.44 -1.74
CA ALA A 93 -8.83 2.38 -1.84
C ALA A 93 -9.18 3.63 -2.67
N MET A 94 -9.94 3.48 -3.77
CA MET A 94 -10.35 4.60 -4.64
C MET A 94 -11.30 5.58 -3.96
N GLU A 95 -12.10 5.14 -2.99
CA GLU A 95 -12.99 6.03 -2.23
C GLU A 95 -12.21 7.02 -1.36
N GLU A 96 -11.01 6.65 -0.93
CA GLU A 96 -10.18 7.42 0.02
C GLU A 96 -9.00 8.12 -0.67
N THR A 97 -8.86 8.02 -2.00
CA THR A 97 -7.63 8.41 -2.72
C THR A 97 -7.94 8.87 -4.14
N GLU A 98 -7.90 10.18 -4.38
CA GLU A 98 -8.28 10.77 -5.67
C GLU A 98 -7.29 10.39 -6.79
N SER A 99 -5.99 10.34 -6.49
CA SER A 99 -4.96 10.00 -7.48
C SER A 99 -5.12 8.58 -8.02
N LEU A 100 -5.48 7.61 -7.16
CA LEU A 100 -5.78 6.24 -7.56
C LEU A 100 -7.05 6.20 -8.42
N ALA A 101 -8.11 6.88 -7.99
CA ALA A 101 -9.37 6.91 -8.73
C ALA A 101 -9.15 7.42 -10.17
N ARG A 102 -8.43 8.55 -10.30
CA ARG A 102 -8.04 9.11 -11.60
C ARG A 102 -7.18 8.17 -12.43
N CYS A 103 -6.22 7.49 -11.80
CA CYS A 103 -5.37 6.51 -12.46
C CYS A 103 -6.19 5.36 -13.05
N VAL A 104 -7.10 4.78 -12.25
CA VAL A 104 -7.97 3.67 -12.69
C VAL A 104 -8.89 4.12 -13.82
N THR A 105 -9.48 5.31 -13.75
CA THR A 105 -10.30 5.87 -14.84
C THR A 105 -9.50 6.01 -16.13
N ALA A 106 -8.29 6.58 -16.07
CA ALA A 106 -7.45 6.79 -17.24
C ALA A 106 -7.03 5.47 -17.91
N VAL A 107 -6.65 4.46 -17.10
CA VAL A 107 -6.29 3.13 -17.60
C VAL A 107 -7.50 2.42 -18.21
N SER A 108 -8.66 2.52 -17.57
CA SER A 108 -9.90 1.90 -18.08
C SER A 108 -10.32 2.49 -19.42
N ALA A 109 -10.31 3.82 -19.53
CA ALA A 109 -10.63 4.51 -20.78
C ALA A 109 -9.69 4.10 -21.92
N PHE A 110 -8.38 4.02 -21.64
CA PHE A 110 -7.40 3.56 -22.63
C PHE A 110 -7.73 2.15 -23.15
N PHE A 111 -8.09 1.20 -22.29
CA PHE A 111 -8.43 -0.15 -22.73
C PHE A 111 -9.74 -0.23 -23.53
N GLU A 112 -10.71 0.64 -23.26
CA GLU A 112 -11.93 0.71 -24.06
C GLU A 112 -11.66 1.28 -25.46
N GLU A 113 -10.79 2.30 -25.58
CA GLU A 113 -10.37 2.85 -26.88
C GLU A 113 -9.63 1.84 -27.76
N GLN A 114 -8.90 0.87 -27.18
CA GLN A 114 -8.19 -0.17 -27.95
C GLN A 114 -9.10 -1.32 -28.40
N LYS A 115 -10.34 -1.42 -27.89
CA LYS A 115 -11.31 -2.45 -28.29
C LYS A 115 -12.16 -2.03 -29.49
N GLY A 116 -12.21 -0.74 -29.83
CA GLY A 116 -12.91 -0.18 -30.98
C GLY A 116 -12.03 -0.08 -32.21
#